data_AF-A0A4Q6CHV0-F1
#
_entry.id   AF-A0A4Q6CHV0-F1
#
_cell.length_a   1.000
_cell.length_b   1.000
_cell.length_c   1.000
_cell.angle_alpha   90.00
_cell.angle_beta   90.00
_cell.angle_gamma   90.00
#
_symmetry.space_group_name_H-M   'P 1'
#
loop_
_entity.id
_entity.type
_entity.pdbx_description
1 polymer ?
#
loop_
_entity_poly.entity_id
_entity_poly.type
_entity_poly.pdbx_seq_one_letter_code
_entity_poly.pdbx_strand_id
1 'polypeptide(L)' 'EDSEELWRAAMQTAKIRVIVKRPLKAPALGKSVKPTHVFEGKTHRFDMYLIPKT' A
#
# COMPACT_ATOMS: atom_id res chain seq x y z
N GLU A 1 7.74 -2.56 -14.92
CA GLU A 1 7.18 -1.32 -14.34
C GLU A 1 5.86 -1.55 -13.60
N ASP A 2 5.35 -2.79 -13.60
CA ASP A 2 3.92 -3.09 -13.52
C ASP A 2 3.35 -2.91 -12.12
N SER A 3 4.17 -3.13 -11.09
CA SER A 3 3.71 -3.01 -9.70
C SER A 3 3.46 -1.55 -9.28
N GLU A 4 4.16 -0.59 -9.90
CA GLU A 4 3.94 0.84 -9.67
C GLU A 4 2.67 1.31 -10.37
N GLU A 5 2.42 0.85 -11.59
CA GLU A 5 1.19 1.15 -12.32
C GLU A 5 -0.04 0.59 -11.60
N LEU A 6 0.04 -0.65 -11.13
CA LEU A 6 -1.00 -1.26 -10.30
C LEU A 6 -1.27 -0.44 -9.03
N TRP A 7 -0.22 0.04 -8.36
CA TRP A 7 -0.36 0.86 -7.16
C TRP A 7 -1.09 2.17 -7.48
N ARG A 8 -0.72 2.85 -8.56
CA ARG A 8 -1.37 4.10 -9.00
C ARG A 8 -2.84 3.88 -9.35
N ALA A 9 -3.14 2.83 -10.13
CA ALA A 9 -4.50 2.49 -10.50
C ALA A 9 -5.37 2.16 -9.27
N ALA A 10 -4.84 1.40 -8.31
CA ALA A 10 -5.53 1.06 -7.07
C ALA A 10 -5.83 2.31 -6.23
N MET A 11 -4.86 3.23 -6.10
CA MET A 11 -5.03 4.49 -5.36
C MET A 11 -6.08 5.40 -5.99
N GLN A 12 -6.22 5.40 -7.31
CA GLN A 12 -7.25 6.17 -8.02
C GLN A 12 -8.64 5.53 -7.96
N THR A 13 -8.71 4.20 -7.86
CA THR A 13 -9.98 3.45 -7.96
C THR A 13 -10.63 3.21 -6.60
N ALA A 14 -9.84 2.97 -5.56
CA ALA A 14 -10.37 2.62 -4.25
C ALA A 14 -11.12 3.81 -3.60
N LYS A 15 -12.17 3.50 -2.82
CA LYS A 15 -13.01 4.53 -2.18
C LYS A 15 -12.61 4.87 -0.74
N ILE A 16 -11.91 3.94 -0.09
CA ILE A 16 -11.64 4.02 1.36
C ILE A 16 -10.15 3.82 1.61
N ARG A 17 -9.61 2.71 1.10
CA ARG A 17 -8.24 2.29 1.37
C ARG A 17 -7.72 1.30 0.34
N VAL A 18 -6.41 1.28 0.19
CA VAL A 18 -5.65 0.25 -0.53
C VAL A 18 -4.81 -0.52 0.50
N ILE A 19 -4.79 -1.85 0.42
CA ILE A 19 -3.98 -2.70 1.30
C ILE A 19 -3.04 -3.52 0.43
N VAL A 20 -1.74 -3.48 0.75
CA VAL A 20 -0.70 -4.18 0.01
C VAL A 20 0.01 -5.16 0.93
N LYS A 21 -0.02 -6.46 0.59
CA LYS A 21 0.79 -7.47 1.29
C LYS A 21 2.26 -7.32 0.90
N ARG A 22 3.16 -7.30 1.88
CA ARG A 22 4.61 -7.19 1.67
C ARG A 22 5.37 -8.15 2.60
N PRO A 23 6.54 -8.67 2.20
CA PRO A 23 7.49 -9.24 3.14
C PRO A 23 7.89 -8.20 4.21
N LEU A 24 8.14 -8.65 5.44
CA LEU A 24 8.36 -7.74 6.59
C LEU A 24 9.49 -6.72 6.37
N LYS A 25 10.55 -7.08 5.63
CA LYS A 25 11.70 -6.20 5.35
C LYS A 25 11.68 -5.54 3.97
N ALA A 26 10.68 -5.83 3.14
CA ALA A 26 10.62 -5.26 1.80
C ALA A 26 10.30 -3.76 1.84
N PRO A 27 10.75 -2.95 0.87
CA PRO A 27 10.30 -1.56 0.76
C PRO A 27 8.79 -1.48 0.53
N ALA A 28 8.18 -0.34 0.87
CA ALA A 28 6.79 -0.06 0.53
C ALA A 28 6.59 -0.07 -0.99
N LEU A 29 5.36 -0.36 -1.46
CA LEU A 29 5.10 -0.44 -2.89
C LEU A 29 5.07 0.95 -3.55
N GLY A 30 4.39 1.92 -2.93
CA GLY A 30 4.40 3.30 -3.41
C GLY A 30 5.75 3.96 -3.10
N LYS A 31 6.63 4.09 -4.10
CA LYS A 31 8.01 4.58 -3.90
C LYS A 31 8.10 5.94 -3.19
N SER A 32 7.10 6.80 -3.38
CA SER A 32 7.05 8.16 -2.83
C SER A 32 6.08 8.34 -1.68
N VAL A 33 5.27 7.32 -1.35
CA VAL A 33 4.19 7.44 -0.36
C VAL A 33 4.33 6.35 0.70
N LYS A 34 4.45 6.77 1.96
CA LYS A 34 4.45 5.84 3.09
C LYS A 34 3.05 5.32 3.38
N PRO A 35 2.90 4.05 3.81
CA PRO A 35 1.61 3.53 4.27
C PRO A 35 1.10 4.36 5.44
N THR A 36 -0.20 4.60 5.48
CA THR A 36 -0.85 5.30 6.61
C THR A 36 -0.81 4.45 7.88
N HIS A 37 -1.00 3.14 7.73
CA HIS A 37 -0.82 2.16 8.80
C HIS A 37 -0.11 0.94 8.25
N VAL A 38 0.63 0.25 9.11
CA VAL A 38 1.29 -1.01 8.78
C VAL A 38 0.84 -2.06 9.79
N PHE A 39 0.30 -3.17 9.30
CA PHE A 39 -0.08 -4.31 10.14
C PHE A 39 1.01 -5.37 10.01
N GLU A 40 1.85 -5.48 11.03
CA GLU A 40 2.97 -6.41 11.04
C GLU A 40 2.54 -7.81 11.49
N GLY A 41 2.97 -8.82 10.73
CA GLY A 41 2.96 -10.23 11.13
C GLY A 41 4.39 -10.75 11.26
N LYS A 42 4.54 -12.07 11.45
CA LYS A 42 5.86 -12.68 11.69
C LYS A 42 6.79 -12.64 10.46
N THR A 43 6.27 -12.89 9.26
CA THR A 43 7.04 -12.98 8.01
C THR A 43 6.62 -11.96 6.96
N HIS A 44 5.38 -11.48 7.06
CA HIS A 44 4.78 -10.51 6.16
C HIS A 44 4.12 -9.42 6.97
N ARG A 45 3.89 -8.28 6.31
CA ARG A 45 3.09 -7.18 6.80
C ARG A 45 2.09 -6.73 5.74
N PHE A 46 1.10 -5.97 6.16
CA PHE A 46 0.14 -5.31 5.27
C PHE A 46 0.29 -3.81 5.38
N ASP A 47 0.69 -3.18 4.28
CA ASP A 47 0.80 -1.74 4.15
C ASP A 47 -0.58 -1.18 3.75
N MET A 48 -1.22 -0.40 4.63
CA MET A 48 -2.53 0.21 4.38
C MET A 48 -2.39 1.69 4.05
N TYR A 49 -2.97 2.11 2.94
CA TYR A 49 -3.05 3.48 2.47
C TYR A 49 -4.51 3.94 2.56
N LEU A 50 -4.78 4.99 3.34
CA LEU A 50 -6.11 5.60 3.41
C LEU A 50 -6.29 6.62 2.28
N ILE A 51 -7.49 6.65 1.70
CA ILE A 51 -7.87 7.62 0.70
C ILE A 51 -8.64 8.73 1.41
N PRO A 52 -8.15 9.98 1.40
CA PRO A 52 -8.86 11.09 2.01
C PRO A 52 -10.26 11.20 1.39
N LYS A 53 -11.29 11.31 2.23
CA LYS A 53 -12.60 11.73 1.73
C LYS A 53 -12.48 13.18 1.28
N THR A 54 -12.74 13.42 0.01
CA THR A 54 -12.98 14.76 -0.54
C THR A 54 -14.32 15.28 -0.03
#